data_AF-A0A3D0C4V0-F1
#
_entry.id   AF-A0A3D0C4V0-F1
#
_cell.length_a   1.000
_cell.length_b   1.000
_cell.length_c   1.000
_cell.angle_alpha   90.00
_cell.angle_beta   90.00
_cell.angle_gamma   90.00
#
_symmetry.space_group_name_H-M   'P 1'
#
loop_
_entity.id
_entity.type
_entity.pdbx_description
1 polymer ?
#
loop_
_entity_poly.entity_id
_entity_poly.type
_entity_poly.pdbx_seq_one_letter_code
_entity_poly.pdbx_strand_id
1 'polypeptide(L)' 'MKNRKTLLSKSGFNLVQVDILDGSDSVIRISYEVVDPDEDAIGRFGSLTEAQNFINMLCHLNYLEQDHEQEIPIRKGE' A
#
# COMPACT_ATOMS: atom_id res chain seq x y z
N MET A 1 -11.59 5.12 19.98
CA MET A 1 -10.90 3.84 19.66
C MET A 1 -10.52 3.81 18.19
N LYS A 2 -9.69 2.87 17.73
CA LYS A 2 -9.36 2.71 16.30
C LYS A 2 -9.69 1.29 15.85
N ASN A 3 -10.49 1.16 14.80
CA ASN A 3 -10.72 -0.09 14.10
C ASN A 3 -9.96 -0.06 12.79
N ARG A 4 -9.25 -1.15 12.47
CA ARG A 4 -8.45 -1.29 11.25
C ARG A 4 -9.05 -2.40 10.42
N LYS A 5 -9.32 -2.12 9.15
CA LYS A 5 -9.82 -3.10 8.18
C LYS A 5 -8.97 -3.06 6.92
N THR A 6 -8.31 -4.15 6.61
CA THR A 6 -7.63 -4.30 5.31
C THR A 6 -8.67 -4.34 4.20
N LEU A 7 -8.54 -3.43 3.24
CA LEU A 7 -9.42 -3.31 2.08
C LEU A 7 -8.89 -4.10 0.88
N LEU A 8 -7.58 -3.97 0.60
CA LEU A 8 -6.91 -4.71 -0.46
C LEU A 8 -5.43 -4.89 -0.15
N SER A 9 -4.83 -5.92 -0.75
CA SER A 9 -3.41 -6.21 -0.71
C SER A 9 -2.86 -6.21 -2.13
N LYS A 10 -1.74 -5.52 -2.37
CA LYS A 10 -1.15 -5.38 -3.70
C LYS A 10 0.37 -5.21 -3.62
N SER A 11 1.10 -6.08 -4.30
CA SER A 11 2.58 -6.06 -4.38
C SER A 11 3.29 -5.98 -3.03
N GLY A 12 2.80 -6.74 -2.04
CA GLY A 12 3.35 -6.75 -0.68
C GLY A 12 2.83 -5.62 0.23
N PHE A 13 2.16 -4.61 -0.33
CA PHE A 13 1.55 -3.53 0.44
C PHE A 13 0.08 -3.83 0.75
N ASN A 14 -0.41 -3.29 1.86
CA ASN A 14 -1.82 -3.39 2.23
C ASN A 14 -2.44 -2.00 2.35
N LEU A 15 -3.63 -1.83 1.77
CA LEU A 15 -4.47 -0.66 1.99
C LEU A 15 -5.43 -0.95 3.14
N VAL A 16 -5.34 -0.15 4.20
CA VAL A 16 -6.09 -0.31 5.43
C VAL A 16 -7.01 0.89 5.62
N GLN A 17 -8.29 0.65 5.85
CA GLN A 17 -9.21 1.63 6.38
C GLN A 17 -9.06 1.70 7.89
N VAL A 18 -8.91 2.91 8.41
CA VAL A 18 -8.81 3.20 9.83
C VAL A 18 -10.01 4.04 10.24
N ASP A 19 -10.92 3.40 10.95
CA ASP A 19 -12.10 4.03 11.52
C ASP A 19 -11.76 4.51 12.93
N ILE A 20 -11.86 5.81 13.13
CA ILE A 20 -11.77 6.44 14.45
C ILE A 20 -13.16 6.44 15.03
N LEU A 21 -13.31 5.70 16.13
CA LEU A 21 -14.57 5.54 16.84
C LEU A 21 -14.59 6.47 18.07
N ASP A 22 -15.77 7.01 18.39
CA ASP A 22 -16.01 7.70 19.65
C ASP A 22 -16.21 6.71 20.82
N GLY A 23 -16.65 7.20 21.98
CA GLY A 23 -16.92 6.37 23.15
C GLY A 23 -18.17 5.48 23.04
N SER A 24 -18.97 5.66 21.99
CA SER A 24 -20.22 4.93 21.72
C SER A 24 -20.08 3.98 20.52
N ASP A 25 -18.84 3.68 20.12
CA ASP A 25 -18.51 2.84 18.95
C ASP A 25 -18.97 3.43 17.60
N SER A 26 -19.33 4.72 17.57
CA SER A 26 -19.75 5.40 16.35
C SER A 26 -18.54 5.94 15.59
N VAL A 27 -18.51 5.74 14.26
CA VAL A 27 -17.42 6.23 13.40
C VAL A 27 -17.49 7.75 13.30
N ILE A 28 -16.48 8.45 13.82
CA ILE A 28 -16.38 9.92 13.75
C ILE A 28 -15.42 10.39 12.66
N ARG A 29 -14.50 9.53 12.22
CA ARG A 29 -13.57 9.83 11.13
C ARG A 29 -13.08 8.56 10.48
N ILE A 30 -12.97 8.59 9.16
CA ILE A 30 -12.35 7.53 8.37
C ILE A 30 -11.06 8.10 7.80
N SER A 31 -9.99 7.32 7.87
CA SER A 31 -8.74 7.57 7.16
C SER A 31 -8.26 6.29 6.50
N TYR A 32 -7.37 6.41 5.53
CA TYR A 32 -6.81 5.28 4.81
C TYR A 32 -5.30 5.27 4.96
N GLU A 33 -4.74 4.13 5.26
CA GLU A 33 -3.30 3.94 5.42
C GLU A 33 -2.83 2.91 4.39
N VAL A 34 -1.69 3.16 3.77
CA VAL A 34 -0.96 2.12 3.03
C VAL A 34 0.16 1.66 3.93
N VAL A 35 0.21 0.37 4.21
CA VAL A 35 1.21 -0.28 5.06
C VAL A 35 2.08 -1.23 4.23
N ASP A 36 3.32 -1.40 4.65
CA ASP A 36 4.27 -2.35 4.08
C ASP A 36 4.08 -3.76 4.68
N PRO A 37 4.90 -4.77 4.28
CA PRO A 37 4.84 -6.12 4.82
C PRO A 37 5.11 -6.21 6.33
N ASP A 38 5.82 -5.25 6.92
CA ASP A 38 6.12 -5.17 8.35
C ASP A 38 4.98 -4.45 9.13
N GLU A 39 3.87 -4.18 8.44
CA GLU A 39 2.69 -3.45 8.93
C GLU A 39 2.94 -1.98 9.27
N ASP A 40 4.06 -1.41 8.81
CA ASP A 40 4.40 -0.01 9.02
C ASP A 40 3.69 0.89 8.02
N ALA A 41 3.08 1.98 8.51
CA ALA A 41 2.32 2.90 7.70
C ALA A 41 3.23 3.85 6.90
N ILE A 42 3.41 3.53 5.63
CA ILE A 42 4.21 4.31 4.66
C ILE A 42 3.43 5.46 4.01
N GLY A 43 2.10 5.47 4.13
CA GLY A 43 1.26 6.56 3.64
C GLY A 43 -0.06 6.68 4.39
N ARG A 44 -0.54 7.91 4.58
CA ARG A 44 -1.82 8.21 5.26
C ARG A 44 -2.62 9.22 4.45
N PHE A 45 -3.89 8.91 4.23
CA PHE A 45 -4.75 9.61 3.27
C PHE A 45 -6.12 9.88 3.86
N GLY A 46 -6.72 11.00 3.46
CA GLY A 46 -8.11 11.34 3.80
C GLY A 46 -9.13 10.69 2.87
N SER A 47 -8.70 10.31 1.65
CA SER A 47 -9.55 9.72 0.63
C SER A 47 -9.09 8.31 0.24
N LEU A 48 -10.08 7.44 0.00
CA LEU A 48 -9.84 6.09 -0.51
C LEU A 48 -9.16 6.14 -1.89
N THR A 49 -9.55 7.08 -2.74
CA THR A 49 -9.00 7.24 -4.09
C THR A 49 -7.53 7.65 -4.05
N GLU A 50 -7.14 8.55 -3.15
CA GLU A 50 -5.74 8.95 -2.97
C GLU A 50 -4.88 7.75 -2.55
N ALA A 51 -5.36 6.97 -1.58
CA ALA A 51 -4.67 5.80 -1.10
C ALA A 51 -4.56 4.70 -2.17
N GLN A 52 -5.61 4.50 -2.98
CA GLN A 52 -5.60 3.59 -4.12
C GLN A 52 -4.60 4.03 -5.20
N ASN A 53 -4.54 5.33 -5.50
CA ASN A 53 -3.56 5.85 -6.46
C ASN A 53 -2.13 5.63 -5.96
N PHE A 54 -1.90 5.84 -4.66
CA PHE A 54 -0.58 5.62 -4.06
C PHE A 54 -0.15 4.15 -4.10
N ILE A 55 -0.99 3.21 -3.65
CA ILE A 55 -0.64 1.78 -3.70
C ILE A 55 -0.50 1.27 -5.14
N ASN A 56 -1.26 1.82 -6.09
CA ASN A 56 -1.07 1.53 -7.51
C ASN A 56 0.29 2.03 -8.00
N MET A 57 0.70 3.24 -7.64
CA MET A 57 2.02 3.77 -7.99
C MET A 57 3.14 2.87 -7.43
N LEU A 58 3.06 2.47 -6.16
CA LEU A 58 4.03 1.54 -5.56
C LEU A 58 4.11 0.21 -6.30
N CYS A 59 2.96 -0.34 -6.71
CA CYS A 59 2.92 -1.55 -7.52
C CYS A 59 3.63 -1.39 -8.88
N HIS A 60 3.47 -0.25 -9.55
CA HIS A 60 4.16 -0.01 -10.83
C HIS A 60 5.66 0.14 -10.64
N LEU A 61 6.11 0.79 -9.56
CA LEU A 61 7.53 0.90 -9.23
C LEU A 61 8.15 -0.47 -8.95
N ASN A 62 7.48 -1.29 -8.12
CA ASN A 62 7.95 -2.64 -7.83
C ASN A 62 8.02 -3.52 -9.10
N TYR A 63 7.15 -3.29 -10.07
CA TYR A 63 7.18 -3.99 -11.36
C TYR A 63 8.36 -3.52 -12.24
N LEU A 64 8.63 -2.22 -12.28
CA LEU A 64 9.77 -1.66 -13.03
C LEU A 64 11.12 -2.09 -12.44
N GLU A 65 11.24 -2.14 -11.12
CA GLU A 65 12.46 -2.66 -10.47
C GLU A 65 12.68 -4.14 -10.80
N GLN A 66 11.61 -4.94 -10.89
CA GLN A 66 11.70 -6.36 -11.25
C GLN A 66 12.06 -6.60 -12.73
N ASP A 67 11.59 -5.76 -13.67
CA ASP A 67 11.96 -5.87 -15.09
C ASP A 67 13.41 -5.41 -15.34
N HIS A 68 13.91 -4.42 -14.60
CA HIS A 68 15.30 -3.94 -14.72
C HIS A 68 16.36 -4.92 -14.16
N GLU A 69 15.96 -5.92 -13.37
CA GLU A 69 16.85 -6.99 -12.90
C GLU A 69 17.00 -8.16 -13.90
N GLN A 70 16.29 -8.17 -15.04
CA GLN A 70 16.37 -9.26 -16.04
C GLN A 70 17.18 -8.94 -17.31
N GLU A 71 17.80 -7.77 -17.44
CA GLU A 71 18.64 -7.45 -18.61
C GLU A 71 20.14 -7.38 -18.28
N ILE A 72 20.80 -8.55 -18.21
CA ILE A 72 22.10 -8.71 -18.88
C ILE A 72 22.24 -10.14 -19.44
N PRO A 73 21.86 -10.41 -20.70
CA PRO A 73 22.37 -11.59 -21.39
C PRO A 73 23.83 -11.29 -21.74
N ILE A 74 24.77 -11.73 -20.91
CA ILE A 74 26.19 -11.77 -21.28
C ILE A 74 26.33 -12.77 -22.43
N ARG A 75 26.24 -12.30 -23.67
CA ARG A 75 26.76 -13.01 -24.84
C ARG A 75 28.16 -12.50 -25.14
N LYS A 76 29.19 -13.30 -24.81
CA LYS A 76 30.25 -13.74 -25.75
C LYS A 76 31.37 -14.51 -25.04
N GLY A 77 31.77 -15.60 -25.66
CA GLY A 77 32.95 -16.42 -25.38
C GLY A 77 32.59 -17.86 -25.73
N GLU A 78 33.09 -18.52 -26.76
CA GLU A 78 34.22 -18.30 -27.71
C GLU A 78 33.80 -18.79 -29.11
#